data_AF-A0A4Y9SDA6-F1
#
_entry.id   AF-A0A4Y9SDA6-F1
#
_cell.length_a   1.000
_cell.length_b   1.000
_cell.length_c   1.000
_cell.angle_alpha   90.00
_cell.angle_beta   90.00
_cell.angle_gamma   90.00
#
_symmetry.space_group_name_H-M   'P 1'
#
loop_
_entity.id
_entity.type
_entity.pdbx_description
1 polymer ?
#
loop_
_entity_poly.entity_id
_entity_poly.type
_entity_poly.pdbx_seq_one_letter_code
_entity_poly.pdbx_strand_id
1 'polypeptide(L)'
;MIAVDIFADMYGLDDTQRERSHRVAGASKSLFMMARSGASAASPMIFVDAALATLDAVGAYARYRQAKEVTAQLNAEADKLGALLGELHKQLKVKAAVAEVQFTQALHSLRLRLQQQTLEIELSQERFSSFSRQVKLLGQAIAKQRLNAAPNCLPLLQLEAAYYQLVDAQLQTALDLIKE
;
A
#
# COMPACT_ATOMS: atom_id res chain seq x y z
N MET A 1 -58.04 -17.69 -7.91
CA MET A 1 -56.67 -17.28 -7.53
C MET A 1 -56.07 -18.22 -6.51
N ILE A 2 -56.66 -18.37 -5.30
CA ILE A 2 -56.11 -19.21 -4.21
C ILE A 2 -55.83 -20.68 -4.61
N ALA A 3 -56.69 -21.31 -5.41
CA ALA A 3 -56.49 -22.70 -5.82
C ALA A 3 -55.29 -22.91 -6.76
N VAL A 4 -54.95 -21.93 -7.61
CA VAL A 4 -53.86 -22.06 -8.60
C VAL A 4 -52.48 -22.00 -7.91
N ASP A 5 -52.37 -21.18 -6.87
CA ASP A 5 -51.15 -21.07 -6.07
C ASP A 5 -50.87 -22.34 -5.26
N ILE A 6 -51.91 -23.01 -4.73
CA ILE A 6 -51.77 -24.25 -3.97
C ILE A 6 -51.25 -25.40 -4.85
N PHE A 7 -51.70 -25.50 -6.11
CA PHE A 7 -51.20 -26.51 -7.03
C PHE A 7 -49.82 -26.17 -7.62
N ALA A 8 -49.48 -24.89 -7.75
CA ALA A 8 -48.16 -24.48 -8.24
C ALA A 8 -47.04 -24.76 -7.24
N ASP A 9 -47.28 -24.51 -5.95
CA ASP A 9 -46.32 -24.82 -4.87
C ASP A 9 -46.15 -26.33 -4.66
N MET A 10 -47.19 -27.14 -4.92
CA MET A 10 -47.15 -28.60 -4.73
C MET A 10 -46.32 -29.34 -5.82
N TYR A 11 -46.11 -28.72 -6.98
CA TYR A 11 -45.33 -29.28 -8.10
C TYR A 11 -43.98 -28.58 -8.34
N GLY A 12 -43.60 -27.59 -7.51
CA GLY A 12 -42.32 -26.90 -7.61
C GLY A 12 -42.13 -26.14 -8.92
N LEU A 13 -43.20 -25.51 -9.41
CA LEU A 13 -43.18 -24.77 -10.67
C LEU A 13 -42.45 -23.42 -10.48
N ASP A 14 -41.49 -23.12 -11.36
CA ASP A 14 -40.72 -21.87 -11.37
C ASP A 14 -41.64 -20.64 -11.54
N ASP A 15 -41.21 -19.45 -11.11
CA ASP A 15 -42.04 -18.23 -11.09
C ASP A 15 -42.64 -17.89 -12.47
N THR A 16 -41.91 -18.24 -13.53
CA THR A 16 -42.35 -18.11 -14.92
C THR A 16 -43.52 -19.04 -15.29
N GLN A 17 -43.57 -20.24 -14.70
CA GLN A 17 -44.65 -21.22 -14.89
C GLN A 17 -45.87 -20.89 -14.02
N ARG A 18 -45.65 -20.27 -12.85
CA ARG A 18 -46.72 -19.74 -11.99
C ARG A 18 -47.47 -18.59 -12.66
N GLU A 19 -46.76 -17.70 -13.36
CA GLU A 19 -47.40 -16.61 -14.11
C GLU A 19 -48.22 -17.12 -15.31
N ARG A 20 -47.77 -18.20 -15.96
CA ARG A 20 -48.54 -18.89 -17.03
C ARG A 20 -49.83 -19.51 -16.51
N SER A 21 -49.79 -20.19 -15.36
CA SER A 21 -50.99 -20.84 -14.79
C SER A 21 -52.05 -19.82 -14.37
N HIS A 22 -51.65 -18.65 -13.87
CA HIS A 22 -52.57 -17.55 -13.56
C HIS A 22 -53.21 -16.92 -14.81
N ARG A 23 -52.47 -16.76 -15.91
CA ARG A 23 -53.02 -16.26 -17.18
C ARG A 23 -53.96 -17.26 -17.85
N VAL A 24 -53.63 -18.56 -17.82
CA VAL A 24 -54.50 -19.65 -18.29
C VAL A 24 -55.78 -19.73 -17.45
N ALA A 25 -55.70 -19.53 -16.14
CA ALA A 25 -56.88 -19.45 -15.28
C ALA A 25 -57.79 -18.26 -15.63
N GLY A 26 -57.22 -17.12 -16.04
CA GLY A 26 -57.99 -15.98 -16.57
C GLY A 26 -58.74 -16.30 -17.88
N ALA A 27 -58.09 -17.05 -18.79
CA ALA A 27 -58.67 -17.50 -20.05
C ALA A 27 -59.65 -18.70 -19.91
N SER A 28 -59.60 -19.42 -18.79
CA SER A 28 -60.44 -20.59 -18.54
C SER A 28 -61.95 -20.27 -18.51
N LYS A 29 -62.31 -19.06 -18.08
CA LYS A 29 -63.71 -18.61 -17.99
C LYS A 29 -64.31 -18.34 -19.37
N SER A 30 -63.54 -17.78 -20.30
CA SER A 30 -63.96 -17.60 -21.70
C SER A 30 -63.96 -18.93 -22.47
N LEU A 31 -63.01 -19.83 -22.17
CA LEU A 31 -62.97 -21.18 -22.73
C LEU A 31 -64.14 -22.05 -22.25
N PHE A 32 -64.55 -21.95 -20.99
CA PHE A 32 -65.72 -22.66 -20.47
C PHE A 32 -67.03 -22.19 -21.14
N MET A 33 -67.15 -20.89 -21.41
CA MET A 33 -68.28 -20.32 -22.14
C MET A 33 -68.33 -20.78 -23.61
N MET A 34 -67.18 -20.90 -24.28
CA MET A 34 -67.10 -21.39 -25.67
C MET A 34 -67.27 -22.91 -25.79
N ALA A 35 -66.82 -23.69 -24.80
CA ALA A 35 -67.03 -25.14 -24.76
C ALA A 35 -68.52 -25.49 -24.60
N ARG A 36 -69.27 -24.65 -23.86
CA ARG A 36 -70.73 -24.79 -23.70
C ARG A 36 -71.50 -24.47 -25.00
N SER A 37 -70.92 -23.73 -25.94
CA SER A 37 -71.57 -23.35 -27.21
C SER A 37 -71.30 -24.29 -28.39
N GLY A 38 -70.63 -25.44 -28.18
CA GLY A 38 -70.70 -26.59 -29.09
C GLY A 38 -70.08 -26.46 -30.49
N ALA A 39 -69.01 -25.68 -30.68
CA ALA A 39 -68.31 -25.62 -31.96
C ALA A 39 -67.29 -26.77 -32.12
N SER A 40 -67.37 -27.52 -33.23
CA SER A 40 -66.62 -28.75 -33.50
C SER A 40 -65.14 -28.53 -33.87
N ALA A 41 -64.30 -29.46 -33.40
CA ALA A 41 -63.19 -30.07 -34.14
C ALA A 41 -62.01 -29.18 -34.62
N ALA A 42 -61.34 -28.50 -33.69
CA ALA A 42 -59.88 -28.28 -33.60
C ALA A 42 -59.67 -27.38 -32.37
N SER A 43 -59.02 -27.89 -31.32
CA SER A 43 -59.18 -27.32 -29.98
C SER A 43 -58.71 -25.86 -29.91
N PRO A 44 -59.56 -24.91 -29.45
CA PRO A 44 -59.17 -23.51 -29.18
C PRO A 44 -57.95 -23.39 -28.26
N MET A 45 -57.68 -24.44 -27.47
CA MET A 45 -56.49 -24.59 -26.63
C MET A 45 -55.19 -24.52 -27.42
N ILE A 46 -55.12 -25.05 -28.66
CA ILE A 46 -53.91 -24.98 -29.48
C ILE A 46 -53.59 -23.52 -29.84
N PHE A 47 -54.61 -22.71 -30.12
CA PHE A 47 -54.42 -21.28 -30.39
C PHE A 47 -54.02 -20.49 -29.14
N VAL A 48 -54.55 -20.85 -27.97
CA VAL A 48 -54.15 -20.25 -26.69
C VAL A 48 -52.72 -20.63 -26.32
N ASP A 49 -52.33 -21.89 -26.51
CA ASP A 49 -50.98 -22.37 -26.22
C ASP A 49 -49.95 -21.79 -27.20
N ALA A 50 -50.30 -21.68 -28.49
CA ALA A 50 -49.49 -20.97 -29.47
C ALA A 50 -49.36 -19.46 -29.15
N ALA A 51 -50.43 -18.82 -28.67
CA ALA A 51 -50.38 -17.42 -28.24
C ALA A 51 -49.51 -17.24 -26.97
N LEU A 52 -49.54 -18.19 -26.04
CA LEU A 52 -48.64 -18.18 -24.88
C LEU A 52 -47.19 -18.42 -25.29
N ALA A 53 -46.93 -19.39 -26.17
CA ALA A 53 -45.59 -19.68 -26.69
C ALA A 53 -44.98 -18.48 -27.42
N THR A 54 -45.79 -17.74 -28.18
CA THR A 54 -45.33 -16.49 -28.84
C THR A 54 -45.04 -15.37 -27.83
N LEU A 55 -45.88 -15.20 -26.79
CA LEU A 55 -45.60 -14.25 -25.71
C LEU A 55 -44.34 -14.63 -24.91
N ASP A 56 -44.11 -15.92 -24.69
CA ASP A 56 -42.89 -16.43 -24.05
C ASP A 56 -41.67 -16.19 -24.93
N ALA A 57 -41.77 -16.41 -26.24
CA ALA A 57 -40.69 -16.12 -27.18
C ALA A 57 -40.37 -14.62 -27.21
N VAL A 58 -41.38 -13.75 -27.15
CA VAL A 58 -41.19 -12.28 -27.04
C VAL A 58 -40.54 -11.92 -25.69
N GLY A 59 -40.98 -12.53 -24.59
CA GLY A 59 -40.39 -12.30 -23.27
C GLY A 59 -38.95 -12.81 -23.15
N ALA A 60 -38.63 -13.94 -23.78
CA ALA A 60 -37.28 -14.47 -23.88
C ALA A 60 -36.39 -13.56 -24.75
N TYR A 61 -36.91 -13.05 -25.86
CA TYR A 61 -36.21 -12.08 -26.70
C TYR A 61 -35.93 -10.76 -25.97
N ALA A 62 -36.90 -10.24 -25.20
CA ALA A 62 -36.70 -9.04 -24.38
C ALA A 62 -35.61 -9.25 -23.32
N ARG A 63 -35.63 -10.39 -22.61
CA ARG A 63 -34.59 -10.78 -21.65
C ARG A 63 -33.21 -10.93 -22.31
N TYR A 64 -33.15 -11.56 -23.47
CA TYR A 64 -31.91 -11.67 -24.25
C TYR A 64 -31.35 -10.30 -24.63
N ARG A 65 -32.20 -9.38 -25.09
CA ARG A 65 -31.79 -8.02 -25.43
C ARG A 65 -31.25 -7.26 -24.21
N GLN A 66 -31.94 -7.35 -23.08
CA GLN A 66 -31.49 -6.74 -21.83
C GLN A 66 -30.14 -7.32 -21.38
N ALA A 67 -29.98 -8.65 -21.41
CA ALA A 67 -28.72 -9.30 -21.08
C ALA A 67 -27.57 -8.87 -22.01
N LYS A 68 -27.86 -8.69 -23.31
CA LYS A 68 -26.90 -8.19 -24.29
C LYS A 68 -26.46 -6.74 -24.00
N GLU A 69 -27.40 -5.88 -23.61
CA GLU A 69 -27.11 -4.49 -23.22
C GLU A 69 -26.25 -4.44 -21.94
N VAL A 70 -26.58 -5.26 -20.93
CA VAL A 70 -25.76 -5.39 -19.70
C VAL A 70 -24.36 -5.91 -20.02
N THR A 71 -24.23 -6.89 -20.91
CA THR A 71 -22.92 -7.43 -21.32
C THR A 71 -22.08 -6.36 -22.01
N ALA A 72 -22.70 -5.52 -22.85
CA ALA A 72 -22.00 -4.41 -23.50
C ALA A 72 -21.51 -3.37 -22.49
N GLN A 73 -22.30 -3.07 -21.45
CA GLN A 73 -21.89 -2.17 -20.37
C GLN A 73 -20.71 -2.75 -19.57
N LEU A 74 -20.78 -4.02 -19.18
CA LEU A 74 -19.71 -4.69 -18.45
C LEU A 74 -18.41 -4.76 -19.25
N ASN A 75 -18.47 -5.01 -20.56
CA ASN A 75 -17.30 -4.97 -21.42
C ASN A 75 -16.67 -3.57 -21.46
N ALA A 76 -17.48 -2.53 -21.59
CA ALA A 76 -16.99 -1.15 -21.56
C ALA A 76 -16.36 -0.77 -20.21
N GLU A 77 -16.90 -1.29 -19.10
CA GLU A 77 -16.31 -1.14 -17.77
C GLU A 77 -14.99 -1.90 -17.63
N ALA A 78 -14.92 -3.14 -18.14
CA ALA A 78 -13.70 -3.92 -18.15
C ALA A 78 -12.58 -3.23 -18.93
N ASP A 79 -12.88 -2.66 -20.09
CA ASP A 79 -11.92 -1.90 -20.90
C ASP A 79 -11.41 -0.66 -20.15
N LYS A 80 -12.31 0.08 -19.49
CA LYS A 80 -11.94 1.23 -18.65
C LYS A 80 -11.05 0.82 -17.49
N LEU A 81 -11.38 -0.26 -16.79
CA LEU A 81 -10.57 -0.78 -15.68
C LEU A 81 -9.20 -1.25 -16.17
N GLY A 82 -9.13 -1.91 -17.33
CA GLY A 82 -7.88 -2.30 -17.97
C GLY A 82 -6.99 -1.10 -18.27
N ALA A 83 -7.56 -0.02 -18.81
CA ALA A 83 -6.83 1.22 -19.05
C ALA A 83 -6.32 1.86 -17.75
N LEU A 84 -7.15 1.91 -16.70
CA LEU A 84 -6.78 2.44 -15.38
C LEU A 84 -5.66 1.62 -14.73
N LEU A 85 -5.71 0.28 -14.82
CA LEU A 85 -4.64 -0.60 -14.33
C LEU A 85 -3.34 -0.36 -15.09
N GLY A 86 -3.40 -0.20 -16.41
CA GLY A 86 -2.24 0.12 -17.23
C GLY A 86 -1.60 1.44 -16.84
N GLU A 87 -2.40 2.46 -16.57
CA GLU A 87 -1.91 3.77 -16.11
C GLU A 87 -1.31 3.68 -14.71
N LEU A 88 -1.98 3.00 -13.78
CA LEU A 88 -1.51 2.84 -12.41
C LEU A 88 -0.18 2.05 -12.36
N HIS A 89 -0.02 1.06 -13.23
CA HIS A 89 1.23 0.33 -13.39
C HIS A 89 2.38 1.23 -13.88
N LYS A 90 2.12 2.10 -14.87
CA LYS A 90 3.11 3.09 -15.33
C LYS A 90 3.52 4.04 -14.21
N GLN A 91 2.53 4.55 -13.46
CA GLN A 91 2.79 5.44 -12.33
C GLN A 91 3.62 4.76 -11.23
N LEU A 92 3.32 3.51 -10.90
CA LEU A 92 4.11 2.73 -9.94
C LEU A 92 5.55 2.54 -10.41
N LYS A 93 5.76 2.22 -11.69
CA LYS A 93 7.10 2.07 -12.26
C LYS A 93 7.91 3.36 -12.16
N VAL A 94 7.29 4.50 -12.47
CA VAL A 94 7.94 5.82 -12.33
C VAL A 94 8.25 6.13 -10.87
N LYS A 95 7.30 5.92 -9.96
CA LYS A 95 7.50 6.14 -8.52
C LYS A 95 8.63 5.28 -7.96
N ALA A 96 8.71 4.02 -8.37
CA ALA A 96 9.79 3.11 -7.95
C ALA A 96 11.16 3.62 -8.42
N ALA A 97 11.27 4.02 -9.70
CA ALA A 97 12.52 4.57 -10.23
C ALA A 97 12.94 5.87 -9.52
N VAL A 98 11.98 6.76 -9.24
CA VAL A 98 12.26 8.01 -8.48
C VAL A 98 12.72 7.70 -7.06
N ALA A 99 12.06 6.77 -6.37
CA ALA A 99 12.44 6.37 -5.02
C ALA A 99 13.85 5.77 -4.97
N GLU A 100 14.23 4.95 -5.96
CA GLU A 100 15.57 4.37 -6.07
C GLU A 100 16.65 5.44 -6.25
N VAL A 101 16.40 6.44 -7.11
CA VAL A 101 17.30 7.57 -7.30
C VAL A 101 17.45 8.39 -6.02
N GLN A 102 16.33 8.70 -5.35
CA GLN A 102 16.34 9.46 -4.09
C GLN A 102 17.12 8.72 -2.99
N PHE A 103 16.89 7.41 -2.87
CA PHE A 103 17.59 6.57 -1.89
C PHE A 103 19.10 6.53 -2.17
N THR A 104 19.48 6.40 -3.44
CA THR A 104 20.88 6.39 -3.87
C THR A 104 21.56 7.73 -3.56
N GLN A 105 20.89 8.85 -3.83
CA GLN A 105 21.38 10.18 -3.48
C GLN A 105 21.52 10.37 -1.97
N ALA A 106 20.53 9.93 -1.19
CA ALA A 106 20.58 10.00 0.27
C ALA A 106 21.78 9.21 0.81
N LEU A 107 21.97 7.96 0.36
CA LEU A 107 23.12 7.13 0.73
C LEU A 107 24.45 7.76 0.33
N HIS A 108 24.53 8.35 -0.86
CA HIS A 108 25.74 9.03 -1.31
C HIS A 108 26.08 10.23 -0.42
N SER A 109 25.09 11.07 -0.10
CA SER A 109 25.28 12.22 0.79
C SER A 109 25.69 11.81 2.21
N LEU A 110 25.11 10.73 2.73
CA LEU A 110 25.47 10.16 4.03
C LEU A 110 26.92 9.66 4.03
N ARG A 111 27.33 8.95 2.97
CA ARG A 111 28.72 8.49 2.82
C ARG A 111 29.71 9.65 2.78
N LEU A 112 29.41 10.71 2.03
CA LEU A 112 30.26 11.90 1.98
C LEU A 112 30.40 12.56 3.36
N ARG A 113 29.30 12.67 4.12
CA ARG A 113 29.34 13.20 5.49
C ARG A 113 30.18 12.32 6.41
N LEU A 114 30.02 11.00 6.35
CA LEU A 114 30.83 10.07 7.15
C LEU A 114 32.32 10.16 6.79
N GLN A 115 32.66 10.31 5.51
CA GLN A 115 34.03 10.52 5.06
C GLN A 115 34.60 11.84 5.60
N GLN A 116 33.83 12.94 5.56
CA GLN A 116 34.24 14.22 6.14
C GLN A 116 34.48 14.09 7.64
N GLN A 117 33.55 13.48 8.38
CA GLN A 117 33.71 13.25 9.82
C GLN A 117 34.92 12.37 10.13
N THR A 118 35.18 11.34 9.33
CA THR A 118 36.34 10.47 9.51
C THR A 118 37.65 11.27 9.33
N LEU A 119 37.74 12.09 8.28
CA LEU A 119 38.91 12.95 8.06
C LEU A 119 39.08 13.98 9.17
N GLU A 120 38.00 14.57 9.68
CA GLU A 120 38.05 15.49 10.82
C GLU A 120 38.55 14.81 12.09
N ILE A 121 38.08 13.59 12.37
CA ILE A 121 38.53 12.78 13.49
C ILE A 121 40.02 12.44 13.34
N GLU A 122 40.46 11.98 12.17
CA GLU A 122 41.87 11.67 11.89
C GLU A 122 42.77 12.89 12.12
N LEU A 123 42.40 14.06 11.58
CA LEU A 123 43.14 15.31 11.79
C LEU A 123 43.15 15.72 13.27
N SER A 124 42.04 15.56 13.98
CA SER A 124 41.97 15.88 15.41
C SER A 124 42.86 14.94 16.24
N GLN A 125 42.91 13.66 15.89
CA GLN A 125 43.75 12.66 16.53
C GLN A 125 45.24 12.94 16.29
N GLU A 126 45.62 13.30 15.05
CA GLU A 126 46.98 13.70 14.73
C GLU A 126 47.41 14.92 15.55
N ARG A 127 46.58 15.97 15.61
CA ARG A 127 46.84 17.18 16.41
C ARG A 127 46.97 16.85 17.89
N PHE A 128 46.05 16.05 18.43
CA PHE A 128 46.10 15.63 19.83
C PHE A 128 47.37 14.82 20.14
N SER A 129 47.78 13.92 19.24
CA SER A 129 49.00 13.13 19.40
C SER A 129 50.26 14.00 19.39
N SER A 130 50.31 15.01 18.52
CA SER A 130 51.39 15.99 18.43
C SER A 130 51.48 16.83 19.70
N PHE A 131 50.34 17.35 20.17
CA PHE A 131 50.24 18.10 21.41
C PHE A 131 50.70 17.26 22.61
N SER A 132 50.23 16.01 22.72
CA SER A 132 50.65 15.07 23.76
C SER A 132 52.16 14.83 23.79
N ARG A 133 52.80 14.74 22.61
CA ARG A 133 54.27 14.65 22.52
C ARG A 133 54.95 15.92 23.03
N GLN A 134 54.44 17.10 22.68
CA GLN A 134 55.00 18.38 23.15
C GLN A 134 54.87 18.54 24.66
N VAL A 135 53.72 18.18 25.25
CA VAL A 135 53.51 18.18 26.71
C VAL A 135 54.51 17.25 27.39
N LYS A 136 54.71 16.05 26.85
CA LYS A 136 55.71 15.11 27.40
C LYS A 136 57.13 15.67 27.35
N LEU A 137 57.51 16.36 26.27
CA LEU A 137 58.82 17.02 26.15
C LEU A 137 58.98 18.16 27.17
N LEU A 138 57.92 18.96 27.38
CA LEU A 138 57.89 20.00 28.41
C LEU A 138 58.09 19.40 29.80
N GLY A 139 57.34 18.34 30.15
CA GLY A 139 57.49 17.65 31.43
C GLY A 139 58.92 17.13 31.66
N GLN A 140 59.56 16.58 30.61
CA GLN A 140 60.96 16.15 30.68
C GLN A 140 61.93 17.33 30.88
N ALA A 141 61.70 18.46 30.22
CA ALA A 141 62.54 19.65 30.37
C ALA A 141 62.41 20.25 31.78
N ILE A 142 61.20 20.32 32.32
CA ILE A 142 60.91 20.77 33.69
C ILE A 142 61.61 19.85 34.70
N ALA A 143 61.47 18.53 34.56
CA ALA A 143 62.13 17.57 35.43
C ALA A 143 63.67 17.71 35.41
N LYS A 144 64.26 17.93 34.23
CA LYS A 144 65.70 18.20 34.09
C LYS A 144 66.13 19.50 34.76
N GLN A 145 65.34 20.57 34.64
CA GLN A 145 65.61 21.83 35.33
C GLN A 145 65.45 21.72 36.84
N ARG A 146 64.51 20.90 37.33
CA ARG A 146 64.29 20.68 38.77
C ARG A 146 65.47 20.01 39.45
N LEU A 147 66.16 19.10 38.77
CA LEU A 147 67.39 18.45 39.27
C LEU A 147 68.53 19.45 39.53
N ASN A 148 68.58 20.57 38.80
CA ASN A 148 69.66 21.55 38.88
C ASN A 148 69.26 22.85 39.62
N ALA A 149 68.02 22.96 40.11
CA ALA A 149 67.48 24.19 40.69
C ALA A 149 67.46 24.14 42.23
N ALA A 150 67.50 25.33 42.85
CA ALA A 150 67.30 25.48 44.29
C ALA A 150 65.89 25.01 44.71
N PRO A 151 65.73 24.42 45.92
CA PRO A 151 64.49 23.78 46.36
C PRO A 151 63.26 24.72 46.32
N ASN A 152 63.44 26.01 46.60
CA ASN A 152 62.37 27.02 46.67
C ASN A 152 62.37 28.02 45.49
N CYS A 153 62.76 27.60 44.30
CA CYS A 153 62.64 28.44 43.11
C CYS A 153 61.16 28.66 42.75
N LEU A 154 60.58 29.78 43.21
CA LEU A 154 59.19 30.19 42.96
C LEU A 154 58.75 30.10 41.48
N PRO A 155 59.52 30.60 40.49
CA PRO A 155 59.09 30.53 39.09
C PRO A 155 59.04 29.10 38.55
N LEU A 156 59.88 28.19 39.06
CA LEU A 156 59.87 26.79 38.65
C LEU A 156 58.66 26.04 39.23
N LEU A 157 58.28 26.34 40.48
CA LEU A 157 57.08 25.78 41.11
C LEU A 157 55.79 26.25 40.40
N GLN A 158 55.74 27.52 39.98
CA GLN A 158 54.62 28.04 39.18
C GLN A 158 54.51 27.33 37.84
N LEU A 159 55.64 27.06 37.19
CA LEU A 159 55.69 26.38 35.91
C LEU A 159 55.33 24.89 36.02
N GLU A 160 55.74 24.21 37.10
CA GLU A 160 55.28 22.85 37.44
C GLU A 160 53.75 22.80 37.66
N ALA A 161 53.20 23.75 38.42
CA ALA A 161 51.76 23.82 38.66
C ALA A 161 50.96 24.03 37.36
N ALA A 162 51.42 24.93 36.49
CA ALA A 162 50.81 25.16 35.18
C ALA A 162 50.91 23.92 34.27
N TYR A 163 52.02 23.18 34.33
CA TYR A 163 52.18 21.92 33.61
C TYR A 163 51.17 20.86 34.08
N TYR A 164 50.99 20.67 35.40
CA TYR A 164 50.00 19.72 35.92
C TYR A 164 48.57 20.10 35.56
N GLN A 165 48.21 21.38 35.59
CA GLN A 165 46.91 21.86 35.12
C GLN A 165 46.68 21.54 33.64
N LEU A 166 47.72 21.67 32.82
CA LEU A 166 47.65 21.35 31.39
C LEU A 166 47.48 19.84 31.16
N VAL A 167 48.19 19.00 31.93
CA VAL A 167 48.03 17.54 31.88
C VAL A 167 46.63 17.10 32.32
N ASP A 168 46.10 17.70 33.38
CA ASP A 168 44.72 17.43 33.85
C ASP A 168 43.69 17.82 32.79
N ALA A 169 43.85 18.98 32.14
CA ALA A 169 42.97 19.41 31.06
C ALA A 169 43.05 18.45 29.85
N GLN A 170 44.24 17.93 29.54
CA GLN A 170 44.43 16.94 28.48
C GLN A 170 43.76 15.59 28.82
N LEU A 171 43.81 15.18 30.09
CA LEU A 171 43.14 13.96 30.56
C LEU A 171 41.62 14.11 30.55
N GLN A 172 41.10 15.26 30.98
CA GLN A 172 39.66 15.55 30.94
C GLN A 172 39.13 15.50 29.50
N THR A 173 39.81 16.18 28.56
CA THR A 173 39.44 16.15 27.14
C THR A 173 39.49 14.74 26.55
N ALA A 174 40.48 13.91 26.93
CA ALA A 174 40.53 12.52 26.50
C ALA A 174 39.41 11.65 27.10
N LEU A 175 39.01 11.90 28.35
CA LEU A 175 37.93 11.18 29.02
C LEU A 175 36.55 11.56 28.45
N ASP A 176 36.36 12.82 28.08
CA ASP A 176 35.10 13.29 27.49
C ASP A 176 34.91 12.71 26.08
N LEU A 177 35.98 12.58 25.29
CA LEU A 177 35.97 11.90 23.98
C LEU A 177 35.65 10.39 24.05
N ILE A 178 35.78 9.74 25.21
CA ILE A 178 35.44 8.31 25.39
C ILE A 178 33.99 8.12 25.84
N LYS A 179 33.35 9.17 26.37
CA LYS A 179 31.97 9.11 26.92
C LYS A 179 30.89 9.45 25.90
N GLU A 180 31.24 10.17 24.83
CA GLU A 180 30.37 10.40 23.66
C GLU A 180 30.40 9.21 22.69
#